data_AF-D5ADI2-F1
#
_entry.id   AF-D5ADI2-F1
#
_cell.length_a   1.000
_cell.length_b   1.000
_cell.length_c   1.000
_cell.angle_alpha   90.00
_cell.angle_beta   90.00
_cell.angle_gamma   90.00
#
_symmetry.space_group_name_H-M   'P 1'
#
loop_
_entity.id
_entity.type
_entity.pdbx_description
1 polymer ?
#
loop_
_entity_poly.entity_id
_entity_poly.type
_entity_poly.pdbx_seq_one_letter_code
_entity_poly.pdbx_strand_id
1 'polypeptide(L)'
;MVQAALTGLDTWMSRKWREKQWRWRQQRSDWRAEDMQFRFEEILLREEEQDCFQAELRWREEDMKQRKVGNSRYLWNRFSERNRRDVEEKSEQLRSISWLSGLVTSFTMTSPIEFTFISQSISIAKLTSYAIFAAIVPTLMITSTIICVYLLGRILKMGKMFVAEHAEEVFMKQCCLFSGSNGTLPTPPKPRRTFERFWDIRCENDWEKAFYLFILGIGSFLALLCTMGFIKFSFANGVAILFSAIIGVVFFIWLGAQLTWGTYLRKTQPNRLSLLDI
;
A
#
# COMPACT_ATOMS: atom_id res chain seq x y z
N MET A 1 19.04 78.95 87.72
CA MET A 1 19.78 78.24 86.64
C MET A 1 19.22 76.86 86.31
N VAL A 2 18.61 76.13 87.26
CA VAL A 2 18.06 74.77 87.04
C VAL A 2 16.85 74.74 86.09
N GLN A 3 15.93 75.71 86.15
CA GLN A 3 14.76 75.78 85.24
C GLN A 3 15.14 75.99 83.76
N ALA A 4 16.19 76.76 83.47
CA ALA A 4 16.67 76.97 82.10
C ALA A 4 17.39 75.74 81.54
N ALA A 5 18.06 74.97 82.41
CA ALA A 5 18.68 73.69 82.02
C ALA A 5 17.62 72.62 81.74
N LEU A 6 16.53 72.58 82.52
CA LEU A 6 15.42 71.65 82.30
C LEU A 6 14.65 71.95 81.00
N THR A 7 14.37 73.22 80.69
CA THR A 7 13.72 73.58 79.41
C THR A 7 14.64 73.36 78.20
N GLY A 8 15.95 73.54 78.35
CA GLY A 8 16.96 73.18 77.34
C GLY A 8 17.01 71.67 77.08
N LEU A 9 16.89 70.85 78.13
CA LEU A 9 16.89 69.39 78.03
C LEU A 9 15.59 68.86 77.40
N ASP A 10 14.46 69.48 77.73
CA ASP A 10 13.14 69.12 77.18
C ASP A 10 13.01 69.51 75.70
N THR A 11 13.57 70.66 75.30
CA THR A 11 13.65 71.07 73.89
C THR A 11 14.62 70.20 73.09
N TRP A 12 15.75 69.78 73.67
CA TRP A 12 16.68 68.82 73.05
C TRP A 12 16.06 67.44 72.87
N MET A 13 15.39 66.90 73.91
CA MET A 13 14.66 65.63 73.85
C MET A 13 13.53 65.68 72.82
N SER A 14 12.76 66.78 72.78
CA SER A 14 11.72 67.00 71.77
C SER A 14 12.27 67.06 70.34
N ARG A 15 13.47 67.61 70.14
CA ARG A 15 14.16 67.66 68.83
C ARG A 15 14.63 66.27 68.40
N LYS A 16 15.29 65.53 69.30
CA LYS A 16 15.67 64.11 69.12
C LYS A 16 14.47 63.22 68.81
N TRP A 17 13.35 63.44 69.50
CA TRP A 17 12.12 62.67 69.29
C TRP A 17 11.49 62.97 67.93
N ARG A 18 11.45 64.24 67.51
CA ARG A 18 11.02 64.64 66.16
C ARG A 18 11.90 64.04 65.07
N GLU A 19 13.23 64.06 65.21
CA GLU A 19 14.15 63.42 64.27
C GLU A 19 13.93 61.89 64.17
N LYS A 20 13.67 61.23 65.30
CA LYS A 20 13.32 59.80 65.32
C LYS A 20 11.98 59.54 64.64
N GLN A 21 10.99 60.41 64.86
CA GLN A 21 9.68 60.35 64.23
C GLN A 21 9.74 60.63 62.72
N TRP A 22 10.63 61.51 62.26
CA TRP A 22 10.91 61.74 60.84
C TRP A 22 11.53 60.50 60.20
N ARG A 23 12.55 59.90 60.83
CA ARG A 23 13.15 58.65 60.35
C ARG A 23 12.16 57.50 60.27
N TRP A 24 11.30 57.35 61.28
CA TRP A 24 10.23 56.35 61.27
C TRP A 24 9.21 56.59 60.16
N ARG A 25 8.85 57.85 59.89
CA ARG A 25 7.94 58.19 58.78
C ARG A 25 8.56 57.91 57.42
N GLN A 26 9.85 58.19 57.27
CA GLN A 26 10.59 57.93 56.05
C GLN A 26 10.71 56.42 55.79
N GLN A 27 11.15 55.65 56.79
CA GLN A 27 11.21 54.20 56.73
C GLN A 27 9.84 53.55 56.44
N ARG A 28 8.75 54.10 57.01
CA ARG A 28 7.37 53.67 56.72
C ARG A 28 6.90 54.09 55.32
N SER A 29 7.47 55.14 54.74
CA SER A 29 7.22 55.53 53.34
C SER A 29 7.95 54.59 52.40
N ASP A 30 9.21 54.28 52.69
CA ASP A 30 10.06 53.40 51.91
C ASP A 30 9.48 51.98 51.89
N TRP A 31 9.08 51.43 53.04
CA TRP A 31 8.40 50.13 53.11
C TRP A 31 7.08 50.07 52.34
N ARG A 32 6.33 51.18 52.28
CA ARG A 32 5.08 51.22 51.50
C ARG A 32 5.36 51.30 50.00
N ALA A 33 6.43 51.95 49.60
CA ALA A 33 6.87 51.97 48.21
C ALA A 33 7.36 50.58 47.77
N GLU A 34 8.14 49.90 48.61
CA GLU A 34 8.61 48.52 48.38
C GLU A 34 7.43 47.53 48.33
N ASP A 35 6.48 47.61 49.26
CA ASP A 35 5.28 46.75 49.25
C ASP A 35 4.41 46.98 48.01
N MET A 36 4.30 48.23 47.55
CA MET A 36 3.57 48.56 46.32
C MET A 36 4.27 48.01 45.08
N GLN A 37 5.60 48.08 45.02
CA GLN A 37 6.39 47.49 43.93
C GLN A 37 6.27 45.97 43.92
N PHE A 38 6.40 45.33 45.09
CA PHE A 38 6.28 43.88 45.22
C PHE A 38 4.90 43.38 44.75
N ARG A 39 3.82 44.07 45.12
CA ARG A 39 2.46 43.72 44.65
C ARG A 39 2.30 43.91 43.15
N PHE A 40 2.92 44.95 42.58
CA PHE A 40 2.87 45.19 41.14
C PHE A 40 3.62 44.11 40.37
N GLU A 41 4.80 43.72 40.85
CA GLU A 41 5.59 42.61 40.30
C GLU A 41 4.85 41.27 40.41
N GLU A 42 4.17 41.00 41.54
CA GLU A 42 3.34 39.80 41.69
C GLU A 42 2.18 39.75 40.69
N ILE A 43 1.55 40.89 40.41
CA ILE A 43 0.49 40.98 39.38
C ILE A 43 1.07 40.70 38.00
N LEU A 44 2.20 41.31 37.65
CA LEU A 44 2.88 41.08 36.37
C LEU A 44 3.26 39.61 36.20
N LEU A 45 3.85 38.99 37.21
CA LEU A 45 4.22 37.56 37.18
C LEU A 45 2.99 36.67 36.96
N ARG A 46 1.86 36.97 37.60
CA ARG A 46 0.60 36.22 37.39
C ARG A 46 0.05 36.40 35.97
N GLU A 47 0.17 37.59 35.39
CA GLU A 47 -0.22 37.84 33.99
C GLU A 47 0.68 37.05 33.03
N GLU A 48 2.00 37.07 33.25
CA GLU A 48 2.96 36.28 32.48
C GLU A 48 2.71 34.76 32.59
N GLU A 49 2.40 34.26 33.80
CA GLU A 49 2.02 32.86 34.01
C GLU A 49 0.76 32.48 33.23
N GLN A 50 -0.25 33.36 33.21
CA GLN A 50 -1.47 33.15 32.42
C GLN A 50 -1.17 33.13 30.92
N ASP A 51 -0.31 34.02 30.44
CA ASP A 51 0.10 34.07 29.04
C ASP A 51 0.89 32.82 28.64
N CYS A 52 1.82 32.37 29.50
CA CYS A 52 2.55 31.11 29.32
C CYS A 52 1.60 29.92 29.26
N PHE A 53 0.63 29.84 30.17
CA PHE A 53 -0.36 28.78 30.20
C PHE A 53 -1.25 28.78 28.93
N GLN A 54 -1.71 29.95 28.49
CA GLN A 54 -2.48 30.06 27.25
C GLN A 54 -1.65 29.72 26.01
N ALA A 55 -0.36 30.07 25.98
CA ALA A 55 0.55 29.67 24.91
C ALA A 55 0.73 28.15 24.88
N GLU A 56 0.89 27.50 26.03
CA GLU A 56 1.01 26.04 26.11
C GLU A 56 -0.25 25.33 25.61
N LEU A 57 -1.44 25.83 25.97
CA LEU A 57 -2.71 25.30 25.46
C LEU A 57 -2.78 25.40 23.93
N ARG A 58 -2.42 26.55 23.36
CA ARG A 58 -2.39 26.75 21.90
C ARG A 58 -1.42 25.78 21.22
N TRP A 59 -0.22 25.61 21.76
CA TRP A 59 0.76 24.66 21.22
C TRP A 59 0.26 23.22 21.27
N ARG A 60 -0.38 22.79 22.38
CA ARG A 60 -0.96 21.46 22.48
C ARG A 60 -2.06 21.23 21.44
N GLU A 61 -2.90 22.23 21.19
CA GLU A 61 -3.94 22.15 20.16
C GLU A 61 -3.35 22.05 18.74
N GLU A 62 -2.33 22.84 18.43
CA GLU A 62 -1.62 22.80 17.15
C GLU A 62 -0.93 21.46 16.92
N ASP A 63 -0.22 20.97 17.94
CA ASP A 63 0.46 19.68 17.93
C ASP A 63 -0.52 18.52 17.75
N MET A 64 -1.69 18.56 18.41
CA MET A 64 -2.77 17.61 18.15
C MET A 64 -3.29 17.66 16.70
N LYS A 65 -3.48 18.86 16.13
CA LYS A 65 -3.90 19.02 14.73
C LYS A 65 -2.85 18.44 13.77
N GLN A 66 -1.57 18.72 14.01
CA GLN A 66 -0.46 18.19 13.20
C GLN A 66 -0.38 16.66 13.29
N ARG A 67 -0.51 16.07 14.49
CA ARG A 67 -0.53 14.61 14.66
C ARG A 67 -1.70 13.95 13.92
N LYS A 68 -2.89 14.57 13.91
CA LYS A 68 -4.04 14.05 13.15
C LYS A 68 -3.76 13.99 11.65
N VAL A 69 -3.16 15.04 11.09
CA VAL A 69 -2.75 15.08 9.68
C VAL A 69 -1.66 14.05 9.41
N GLY A 70 -0.65 13.95 10.29
CA GLY A 70 0.44 12.98 10.19
C GLY A 70 -0.05 11.53 10.21
N ASN A 71 -0.95 11.19 11.13
CA ASN A 71 -1.56 9.87 11.22
C ASN A 71 -2.37 9.53 9.95
N SER A 72 -3.10 10.51 9.41
CA SER A 72 -3.88 10.32 8.18
C SER A 72 -2.97 10.05 6.97
N ARG A 73 -1.87 10.81 6.83
CA ARG A 73 -0.80 10.57 5.83
C ARG A 73 -0.17 9.20 5.96
N TYR A 74 0.15 8.80 7.19
CA TYR A 74 0.70 7.48 7.46
C TYR A 74 -0.23 6.35 7.00
N LEU A 75 -1.53 6.45 7.33
CA LEU A 75 -2.54 5.48 6.88
C LEU A 75 -2.67 5.44 5.36
N TRP A 76 -2.73 6.61 4.71
CA TRP A 76 -2.78 6.71 3.25
C TRP A 76 -1.59 6.03 2.59
N ASN A 77 -0.37 6.32 3.05
CA ASN A 77 0.86 5.72 2.53
C ASN A 77 0.82 4.20 2.67
N ARG A 78 0.32 3.66 3.79
CA ARG A 78 0.17 2.22 3.97
C ARG A 78 -0.80 1.59 2.97
N PHE A 79 -1.93 2.23 2.70
CA PHE A 79 -2.90 1.75 1.71
C PHE A 79 -2.36 1.85 0.28
N SER A 80 -1.74 2.98 -0.07
CA SER A 80 -1.14 3.22 -1.37
C SER A 80 -0.02 2.21 -1.66
N GLU A 81 0.87 2.01 -0.68
CA GLU A 81 1.99 1.08 -0.77
C GLU A 81 1.52 -0.38 -0.89
N ARG A 82 0.45 -0.76 -0.17
CA ARG A 82 -0.16 -2.08 -0.34
C ARG A 82 -0.71 -2.26 -1.76
N ASN A 83 -1.50 -1.31 -2.25
CA ASN A 83 -2.03 -1.37 -3.61
C ASN A 83 -0.90 -1.42 -4.66
N ARG A 84 0.21 -0.70 -4.44
CA ARG A 84 1.38 -0.73 -5.32
C ARG A 84 2.00 -2.13 -5.39
N ARG A 85 2.18 -2.79 -4.24
CA ARG A 85 2.71 -4.16 -4.17
C ARG A 85 1.77 -5.16 -4.85
N ASP A 86 0.48 -5.07 -4.58
CA ASP A 86 -0.51 -5.96 -5.20
C ASP A 86 -0.51 -5.82 -6.74
N VAL A 87 -0.34 -4.58 -7.24
CA VAL A 87 -0.16 -4.29 -8.67
C VAL A 87 1.13 -4.90 -9.22
N GLU A 88 2.25 -4.73 -8.51
CA GLU A 88 3.56 -5.28 -8.89
C GLU A 88 3.51 -6.81 -8.95
N GLU A 89 3.00 -7.48 -7.91
CA GLU A 89 2.84 -8.94 -7.85
C GLU A 89 2.01 -9.48 -9.02
N LYS A 90 0.85 -8.87 -9.30
CA LYS A 90 0.00 -9.27 -10.44
C LYS A 90 0.68 -8.98 -11.79
N SER A 91 1.44 -7.89 -11.89
CA SER A 91 2.17 -7.57 -13.11
C SER A 91 3.30 -8.57 -13.40
N GLU A 92 4.00 -9.04 -12.37
CA GLU A 92 5.03 -10.06 -12.47
C GLU A 92 4.43 -11.41 -12.88
N GLN A 93 3.28 -11.79 -12.31
CA GLN A 93 2.52 -12.98 -12.71
C GLN A 93 2.15 -12.91 -14.21
N LEU A 94 1.55 -11.81 -14.66
CA LEU A 94 1.19 -11.62 -16.07
C LEU A 94 2.41 -11.65 -17.01
N ARG A 95 3.52 -11.04 -16.58
CA ARG A 95 4.77 -11.01 -17.35
C ARG A 95 5.38 -12.40 -17.49
N SER A 96 5.41 -13.18 -16.41
CA SER A 96 5.96 -14.54 -16.42
C SER A 96 5.18 -15.47 -17.37
N ILE A 97 3.84 -15.40 -17.35
CA ILE A 97 2.99 -16.17 -18.26
C ILE A 97 3.21 -15.75 -19.71
N SER A 98 3.28 -14.44 -19.98
CA SER A 98 3.55 -13.91 -21.32
C SER A 98 4.90 -14.39 -21.86
N TRP A 99 5.95 -14.40 -21.02
CA TRP A 99 7.26 -14.91 -21.40
C TRP A 99 7.25 -16.41 -21.72
N LEU A 100 6.65 -17.23 -20.85
CA LEU A 100 6.54 -18.68 -21.07
C LEU A 100 5.73 -19.01 -22.33
N SER A 101 4.61 -18.32 -22.52
CA SER A 101 3.78 -18.44 -23.73
C SER A 101 4.56 -18.08 -25.00
N GLY A 102 5.35 -17.01 -24.94
CA GLY A 102 6.25 -16.60 -26.03
C GLY A 102 7.25 -17.69 -26.41
N LEU A 103 7.92 -18.29 -25.42
CA LEU A 103 8.88 -19.38 -25.65
C LEU A 103 8.22 -20.61 -26.30
N VAL A 104 7.05 -21.03 -25.81
CA VAL A 104 6.31 -22.17 -26.38
C VAL A 104 5.86 -21.88 -27.80
N THR A 105 5.39 -20.65 -28.06
CA THR A 105 4.99 -20.19 -29.39
C THR A 105 6.17 -20.23 -30.36
N SER A 106 7.30 -19.65 -29.97
CA SER A 106 8.52 -19.63 -30.79
C SER A 106 9.01 -21.04 -31.12
N PHE A 107 9.08 -21.93 -30.12
CA PHE A 107 9.49 -23.32 -30.34
C PHE A 107 8.52 -24.06 -31.27
N THR A 108 7.21 -23.85 -31.09
CA THR A 108 6.19 -24.49 -31.93
C THR A 108 6.26 -24.01 -33.38
N MET A 109 6.54 -22.72 -33.61
CA MET A 109 6.68 -22.15 -34.94
C MET A 109 7.95 -22.60 -35.67
N THR A 110 9.06 -22.84 -34.95
CA THR A 110 10.31 -23.29 -35.56
C THR A 110 10.30 -24.79 -35.88
N SER A 111 9.56 -25.60 -35.12
CA SER A 111 9.52 -27.06 -35.30
C SER A 111 9.21 -27.49 -36.76
N PRO A 112 8.14 -27.03 -37.45
CA PRO A 112 7.88 -27.45 -38.82
C PRO A 112 9.01 -27.17 -39.82
N ILE A 113 9.82 -26.14 -39.57
CA ILE A 113 10.92 -25.73 -40.45
C ILE A 113 12.13 -26.65 -40.26
N GLU A 114 12.45 -26.98 -39.00
CA GLU A 114 13.60 -27.81 -38.64
C GLU A 114 13.39 -29.30 -38.94
N PHE A 115 12.16 -29.79 -38.79
CA PHE A 115 11.85 -31.20 -39.02
C PHE A 115 11.45 -31.44 -40.47
N THR A 116 12.45 -31.60 -41.33
CA THR A 116 12.22 -32.11 -42.70
C THR A 116 11.71 -33.55 -42.65
N PHE A 117 10.49 -33.76 -43.15
CA PHE A 117 9.84 -35.07 -43.17
C PHE A 117 10.26 -35.84 -44.42
N ILE A 118 11.14 -36.83 -44.28
CA ILE A 118 11.56 -37.70 -45.38
C ILE A 118 10.41 -38.66 -45.70
N SER A 119 9.67 -38.30 -46.74
CA SER A 119 8.33 -38.76 -47.07
C SER A 119 8.37 -40.00 -47.98
N GLN A 120 8.20 -41.20 -47.44
CA GLN A 120 7.82 -42.37 -48.27
C GLN A 120 6.73 -43.29 -47.66
N SER A 121 6.32 -43.14 -46.39
CA SER A 121 5.28 -44.04 -45.81
C SER A 121 4.46 -43.46 -44.64
N ILE A 122 4.32 -42.13 -44.55
CA ILE A 122 3.56 -41.50 -43.46
C ILE A 122 2.06 -41.46 -43.82
N SER A 123 1.22 -42.04 -42.97
CA SER A 123 -0.24 -41.97 -43.09
C SER A 123 -0.72 -40.52 -42.99
N ILE A 124 -1.60 -40.10 -43.90
CA ILE A 124 -2.20 -38.75 -43.95
C ILE A 124 -2.78 -38.34 -42.59
N ALA A 125 -3.44 -39.27 -41.89
CA ALA A 125 -4.04 -39.01 -40.57
C ALA A 125 -3.03 -38.47 -39.52
N LYS A 126 -1.79 -39.00 -39.49
CA LYS A 126 -0.74 -38.54 -38.56
C LYS A 126 -0.30 -37.12 -38.90
N LEU A 127 -0.09 -36.85 -40.19
CA LEU A 127 0.31 -35.53 -40.69
C LEU A 127 -0.78 -34.47 -40.42
N THR A 128 -2.05 -34.81 -40.66
CA THR A 128 -3.18 -33.91 -40.38
C THR A 128 -3.28 -33.60 -38.89
N SER A 129 -3.13 -34.61 -38.01
CA SER A 129 -3.17 -34.37 -36.56
C SER A 129 -2.05 -33.43 -36.09
N TYR A 130 -0.83 -33.58 -36.61
CA TYR A 130 0.28 -32.69 -36.32
C TYR A 130 0.01 -31.26 -36.79
N ALA A 131 -0.49 -31.08 -38.02
CA ALA A 131 -0.81 -29.76 -38.56
C ALA A 131 -1.88 -29.03 -37.74
N ILE A 132 -2.89 -29.76 -37.24
CA ILE A 132 -3.94 -29.21 -36.37
C ILE A 132 -3.33 -28.69 -35.06
N PHE A 133 -2.54 -29.52 -34.36
CA PHE A 133 -1.93 -29.09 -33.09
C PHE A 133 -0.90 -27.98 -33.29
N ALA A 134 -0.13 -28.00 -34.38
CA ALA A 134 0.85 -26.98 -34.72
C ALA A 134 0.22 -25.61 -35.00
N ALA A 135 -1.03 -25.57 -35.45
CA ALA A 135 -1.79 -24.33 -35.64
C ALA A 135 -2.50 -23.88 -34.34
N ILE A 136 -3.05 -24.83 -33.57
CA ILE A 136 -3.81 -24.54 -32.34
C ILE A 136 -2.88 -23.97 -31.26
N VAL A 137 -1.71 -24.57 -31.05
CA VAL A 137 -0.81 -24.19 -29.95
C VAL A 137 -0.38 -22.72 -30.02
N PRO A 138 0.20 -22.22 -31.13
CA PRO A 138 0.54 -20.80 -31.26
C PRO A 138 -0.69 -19.90 -31.11
N THR A 139 -1.84 -20.29 -31.66
CA THR A 139 -3.06 -19.47 -31.61
C THR A 139 -3.55 -19.28 -30.17
N LEU A 140 -3.61 -20.35 -29.39
CA LEU A 140 -3.99 -20.30 -27.97
C LEU A 140 -2.97 -19.50 -27.13
N MET A 141 -1.68 -19.69 -27.40
CA MET A 141 -0.60 -19.00 -26.69
C MET A 141 -0.56 -17.50 -27.01
N ILE A 142 -0.66 -17.11 -28.28
CA ILE A 142 -0.70 -15.71 -28.71
C ILE A 142 -1.93 -15.01 -28.14
N THR A 143 -3.11 -15.64 -28.18
CA THR A 143 -4.34 -15.05 -27.61
C THR A 143 -4.23 -14.87 -26.09
N SER A 144 -3.68 -15.85 -25.37
CA SER A 144 -3.36 -15.69 -23.95
C SER A 144 -2.41 -14.50 -23.71
N THR A 145 -1.33 -14.39 -24.47
CA THR A 145 -0.34 -13.31 -24.34
C THR A 145 -0.94 -11.94 -24.61
N ILE A 146 -1.78 -11.82 -25.66
CA ILE A 146 -2.47 -10.57 -25.99
C ILE A 146 -3.37 -10.12 -24.83
N ILE A 147 -4.13 -11.05 -24.23
CA ILE A 147 -4.97 -10.74 -23.06
C ILE A 147 -4.09 -10.29 -21.88
N CYS A 148 -2.98 -10.98 -21.61
CA CYS A 148 -2.03 -10.58 -20.56
C CYS A 148 -1.46 -9.17 -20.77
N VAL A 149 -1.11 -8.80 -22.01
CA VAL A 149 -0.60 -7.46 -22.36
C VAL A 149 -1.69 -6.40 -22.15
N TYR A 150 -2.93 -6.66 -22.58
CA TYR A 150 -4.03 -5.73 -22.34
C TYR A 150 -4.36 -5.57 -20.84
N LEU A 151 -4.31 -6.67 -20.07
CA LEU A 151 -4.47 -6.63 -18.62
C LEU A 151 -3.37 -5.80 -17.96
N LEU A 152 -2.11 -6.02 -18.34
CA LEU A 152 -0.98 -5.23 -17.85
C LEU A 152 -1.17 -3.73 -18.15
N GLY A 153 -1.59 -3.39 -19.37
CA GLY A 153 -1.89 -2.01 -19.74
C GLY A 153 -3.03 -1.39 -18.90
N ARG A 154 -4.09 -2.15 -18.62
CA ARG A 154 -5.18 -1.71 -17.73
C ARG A 154 -4.69 -1.47 -16.30
N ILE A 155 -3.90 -2.39 -15.75
CA ILE A 155 -3.35 -2.27 -14.39
C ILE A 155 -2.44 -1.05 -14.28
N LEU A 156 -1.52 -0.85 -15.22
CA LEU A 156 -0.60 0.30 -15.22
C LEU A 156 -1.35 1.63 -15.32
N LYS A 157 -2.42 1.70 -16.12
CA LYS A 157 -3.28 2.89 -16.22
C LYS A 157 -3.98 3.19 -14.89
N MET A 158 -4.46 2.17 -14.19
CA MET A 158 -5.09 2.34 -12.87
C MET A 158 -4.08 2.65 -11.77
N GLY A 159 -2.88 2.07 -11.83
CA GLY A 159 -1.76 2.34 -10.93
C GLY A 159 -1.50 3.83 -10.76
N LYS A 160 -1.45 4.56 -11.88
CA LYS A 160 -1.28 6.04 -11.90
C LYS A 160 -2.42 6.79 -11.20
N MET A 161 -3.63 6.24 -11.18
CA MET A 161 -4.77 6.87 -10.50
C MET A 161 -4.81 6.63 -8.99
N PHE A 162 -4.13 5.59 -8.48
CA PHE A 162 -4.05 5.35 -7.03
C PHE A 162 -3.08 6.32 -6.33
N VAL A 163 -2.08 6.81 -7.04
CA VAL A 163 -1.08 7.78 -6.55
C VAL A 163 -1.52 9.23 -6.79
N ALA A 164 -2.76 9.46 -7.24
CA ALA A 164 -3.24 10.80 -7.53
C ALA A 164 -3.44 11.62 -6.24
N GLU A 165 -2.85 12.80 -6.20
CA GLU A 165 -2.93 13.76 -5.08
C GLU A 165 -4.37 14.07 -4.66
N HIS A 166 -5.28 14.18 -5.64
CA HIS A 166 -6.70 14.41 -5.35
C HIS A 166 -7.36 13.26 -4.55
N ALA A 167 -6.93 12.01 -4.75
CA ALA A 167 -7.47 10.87 -4.00
C ALA A 167 -6.97 10.89 -2.55
N GLU A 168 -5.74 11.36 -2.33
CA GLU A 168 -5.18 11.61 -1.01
C GLU A 168 -5.99 12.68 -0.28
N GLU A 169 -6.24 13.84 -0.91
CA GLU A 169 -7.01 14.95 -0.32
C GLU A 169 -8.40 14.52 0.17
N VAL A 170 -9.13 13.75 -0.66
CA VAL A 170 -10.46 13.25 -0.31
C VAL A 170 -10.40 12.30 0.89
N PHE A 171 -9.37 11.44 0.95
CA PHE A 171 -9.16 10.54 2.08
C PHE A 171 -8.76 11.30 3.35
N MET A 172 -7.88 12.29 3.25
CA MET A 172 -7.50 13.16 4.38
C MET A 172 -8.72 13.87 4.96
N LYS A 173 -9.60 14.41 4.11
CA LYS A 173 -10.83 15.06 4.56
C LYS A 173 -11.73 14.11 5.33
N GLN A 174 -11.86 12.86 4.87
CA GLN A 174 -12.64 11.83 5.58
C GLN A 174 -12.03 11.45 6.94
N CYS A 175 -10.70 11.35 7.02
CA CYS A 175 -10.00 11.10 8.28
C CYS A 175 -10.15 12.25 9.27
N CYS A 176 -10.09 13.50 8.80
CA CYS A 176 -10.35 14.67 9.63
C CYS A 176 -11.78 14.70 10.17
N LEU A 177 -12.78 14.40 9.31
CA LEU A 177 -14.18 14.30 9.72
C LEU A 177 -14.39 13.19 10.75
N PHE A 178 -13.76 12.02 10.56
CA PHE A 178 -13.81 10.91 11.51
C PHE A 178 -13.15 11.24 12.85
N SER A 179 -11.99 11.91 12.85
CA SER A 179 -11.34 12.34 14.09
C SER A 179 -12.15 13.40 14.84
N GLY A 180 -12.93 14.23 14.14
CA GLY A 180 -13.80 15.23 14.75
C GLY A 180 -15.11 14.65 15.29
N SER A 181 -15.49 13.44 14.92
CA SER A 181 -16.79 12.86 15.25
C SER A 181 -16.84 12.12 16.60
N ASN A 182 -15.73 12.10 17.37
CA ASN A 182 -15.62 11.48 18.71
C ASN A 182 -16.28 10.08 18.82
N GLY A 183 -16.16 9.25 17.78
CA GLY A 183 -16.70 7.88 17.77
C GLY A 183 -18.18 7.74 17.38
N THR A 184 -18.83 8.80 16.90
CA THR A 184 -20.20 8.70 16.36
C THR A 184 -20.25 8.03 14.99
N LEU A 185 -19.13 7.98 14.25
CA LEU A 185 -19.04 7.15 13.05
C LEU A 185 -18.61 5.74 13.43
N PRO A 186 -19.40 4.70 13.08
CA PRO A 186 -19.11 3.33 13.48
C PRO A 186 -17.93 2.71 12.71
N THR A 187 -17.53 3.26 11.55
CA THR A 187 -16.52 2.64 10.70
C THR A 187 -15.35 3.57 10.36
N PRO A 188 -14.10 3.07 10.44
CA PRO A 188 -12.94 3.85 10.04
C PRO A 188 -12.97 4.13 8.52
N PRO A 189 -12.52 5.30 8.07
CA PRO A 189 -12.49 5.64 6.65
C PRO A 189 -11.58 4.67 5.89
N LYS A 190 -12.15 3.99 4.90
CA LYS A 190 -11.42 3.14 3.95
C LYS A 190 -11.38 3.84 2.58
N PRO A 191 -10.26 3.80 1.85
CA PRO A 191 -10.20 4.39 0.51
C PRO A 191 -11.22 3.70 -0.42
N ARG A 192 -12.03 4.50 -1.13
CA ARG A 192 -13.14 4.01 -1.98
C ARG A 192 -12.69 3.14 -3.16
N ARG A 193 -11.45 3.32 -3.63
CA ARG A 193 -10.88 2.62 -4.78
C ARG A 193 -9.71 1.76 -4.30
N THR A 194 -9.97 0.48 -4.06
CA THR A 194 -8.93 -0.52 -3.80
C THR A 194 -8.60 -1.27 -5.08
N PHE A 195 -7.35 -1.70 -5.22
CA PHE A 195 -6.93 -2.52 -6.36
C PHE A 195 -7.72 -3.83 -6.43
N GLU A 196 -7.89 -4.50 -5.29
CA GLU A 196 -8.66 -5.75 -5.16
C GLU A 196 -10.05 -5.64 -5.81
N ARG A 197 -10.83 -4.61 -5.44
CA ARG A 197 -12.18 -4.42 -5.99
C ARG A 197 -12.18 -4.11 -7.49
N PHE A 198 -11.18 -3.36 -7.97
CA PHE A 198 -11.04 -3.10 -9.41
C PHE A 198 -10.72 -4.39 -10.17
N TRP A 199 -9.81 -5.18 -9.63
CA TRP A 199 -9.38 -6.45 -10.19
C TRP A 199 -10.56 -7.42 -10.33
N ASP A 200 -11.31 -7.61 -9.24
CA ASP A 200 -12.47 -8.51 -9.21
C ASP A 200 -13.54 -8.15 -10.26
N ILE A 201 -13.85 -6.85 -10.41
CA ILE A 201 -14.92 -6.40 -11.30
C ILE A 201 -14.52 -6.45 -12.77
N ARG A 202 -13.26 -6.14 -13.09
CA ARG A 202 -12.85 -5.86 -14.49
C ARG A 202 -11.75 -6.74 -15.05
N CYS A 203 -10.94 -7.35 -14.21
CA CYS A 203 -9.76 -8.09 -14.64
C CYS A 203 -9.89 -9.59 -14.39
N GLU A 204 -10.60 -10.03 -13.35
CA GLU A 204 -10.63 -11.43 -12.96
C GLU A 204 -11.15 -12.34 -14.08
N ASN A 205 -12.27 -11.99 -14.72
CA ASN A 205 -12.82 -12.79 -15.83
C ASN A 205 -11.89 -12.87 -17.05
N ASP A 206 -11.20 -11.77 -17.38
CA ASP A 206 -10.26 -11.73 -18.50
C ASP A 206 -8.97 -12.52 -18.15
N TRP A 207 -8.53 -12.45 -16.89
CA TRP A 207 -7.41 -13.22 -16.36
C TRP A 207 -7.69 -14.72 -16.38
N GLU A 208 -8.85 -15.16 -15.89
CA GLU A 208 -9.24 -16.56 -15.91
C GLU A 208 -9.22 -17.10 -17.34
N LYS A 209 -9.79 -16.37 -18.30
CA LYS A 209 -9.76 -16.76 -19.73
C LYS A 209 -8.34 -16.88 -20.25
N ALA A 210 -7.46 -15.91 -19.97
CA ALA A 210 -6.06 -15.98 -20.38
C ALA A 210 -5.37 -17.23 -19.78
N PHE A 211 -5.58 -17.47 -18.49
CA PHE A 211 -5.02 -18.63 -17.81
C PHE A 211 -5.54 -19.95 -18.36
N TYR A 212 -6.83 -20.06 -18.70
CA TYR A 212 -7.39 -21.23 -19.36
C TYR A 212 -6.79 -21.47 -20.75
N LEU A 213 -6.65 -20.41 -21.56
CA LEU A 213 -6.03 -20.51 -22.88
C LEU A 213 -4.57 -20.94 -22.78
N PHE A 214 -3.84 -20.44 -21.78
CA PHE A 214 -2.48 -20.87 -21.49
C PHE A 214 -2.39 -22.34 -21.11
N ILE A 215 -3.23 -22.81 -20.18
CA ILE A 215 -3.28 -24.22 -19.76
C ILE A 215 -3.63 -25.12 -20.94
N LEU A 216 -4.67 -24.76 -21.69
CA LEU A 216 -5.07 -25.51 -22.89
C LEU A 216 -3.96 -25.50 -23.95
N GLY A 217 -3.23 -24.39 -24.07
CA GLY A 217 -2.04 -24.26 -24.92
C GLY A 217 -0.94 -25.24 -24.52
N ILE A 218 -0.63 -25.38 -23.22
CA ILE A 218 0.38 -26.34 -22.74
C ILE A 218 -0.08 -27.77 -23.00
N GLY A 219 -1.36 -28.09 -22.73
CA GLY A 219 -1.91 -29.42 -23.00
C GLY A 219 -1.84 -29.79 -24.48
N SER A 220 -2.20 -28.86 -25.37
CA SER A 220 -2.10 -29.05 -26.82
C SER A 220 -0.64 -29.10 -27.31
N PHE A 221 0.29 -28.41 -26.63
CA PHE A 221 1.73 -28.48 -26.92
C PHE A 221 2.31 -29.85 -26.59
N LEU A 222 1.94 -30.45 -25.46
CA LEU A 222 2.34 -31.83 -25.12
C LEU A 222 1.77 -32.84 -26.13
N ALA A 223 0.52 -32.66 -26.56
CA ALA A 223 -0.06 -33.47 -27.63
C ALA A 223 0.67 -33.30 -28.97
N LEU A 224 1.09 -32.07 -29.30
CA LEU A 224 1.91 -31.79 -30.47
C LEU A 224 3.22 -32.59 -30.43
N LEU A 225 3.95 -32.55 -29.31
CA LEU A 225 5.19 -33.32 -29.13
C LEU A 225 4.97 -34.83 -29.32
N CYS A 226 3.86 -35.37 -28.81
CA CYS A 226 3.51 -36.77 -29.07
C CYS A 226 3.35 -37.06 -30.57
N THR A 227 2.53 -36.27 -31.29
CA THR A 227 2.32 -36.47 -32.73
C THR A 227 3.62 -36.32 -33.53
N MET A 228 4.46 -35.37 -33.13
CA MET A 228 5.77 -35.11 -33.71
C MET A 228 6.73 -36.30 -33.55
N GLY A 229 6.77 -36.92 -32.35
CA GLY A 229 7.54 -38.13 -32.11
C GLY A 229 7.12 -39.30 -33.01
N PHE A 230 5.81 -39.49 -33.19
CA PHE A 230 5.28 -40.52 -34.08
C PHE A 230 5.61 -40.30 -35.56
N ILE A 231 5.72 -39.04 -35.99
CA ILE A 231 6.11 -38.70 -37.36
C ILE A 231 7.63 -38.89 -37.54
N LYS A 232 8.44 -38.42 -36.58
CA LYS A 232 9.91 -38.46 -36.69
C LYS A 232 10.46 -39.88 -36.58
N PHE A 233 9.92 -40.70 -35.68
CA PHE A 233 10.37 -42.07 -35.45
C PHE A 233 9.51 -43.11 -36.17
N SER A 234 8.89 -42.74 -37.30
CA SER A 234 8.02 -43.65 -38.07
C SER A 234 8.72 -44.94 -38.52
N PHE A 235 10.06 -44.91 -38.67
CA PHE A 235 10.87 -46.07 -39.03
C PHE A 235 11.01 -47.11 -37.91
N ALA A 236 10.88 -46.70 -36.64
CA ALA A 236 11.07 -47.56 -35.48
C ALA A 236 9.94 -47.34 -34.45
N ASN A 237 8.84 -48.07 -34.62
CA ASN A 237 7.64 -47.96 -33.76
C ASN A 237 7.95 -48.07 -32.27
N GLY A 238 8.93 -48.90 -31.87
CA GLY A 238 9.33 -49.03 -30.46
C GLY A 238 9.87 -47.72 -29.87
N VAL A 239 10.67 -46.97 -30.62
CA VAL A 239 11.23 -45.68 -30.19
C VAL A 239 10.13 -44.62 -30.09
N ALA A 240 9.21 -44.60 -31.05
CA ALA A 240 8.05 -43.69 -31.03
C ALA A 240 7.17 -43.92 -29.79
N ILE A 241 6.86 -45.18 -29.46
CA ILE A 241 6.06 -45.54 -28.29
C ILE A 241 6.76 -45.11 -27.00
N LEU A 242 8.06 -45.39 -26.87
CA LEU A 242 8.81 -45.03 -25.67
C LEU A 242 8.90 -43.50 -25.48
N PHE A 243 9.12 -42.76 -26.57
CA PHE A 243 9.10 -41.30 -26.56
C PHE A 243 7.74 -40.74 -26.14
N SER A 244 6.64 -41.23 -26.71
CA SER A 244 5.29 -40.81 -26.33
C SER A 244 4.91 -41.24 -24.90
N ALA A 245 5.42 -42.38 -24.41
CA ALA A 245 5.20 -42.81 -23.03
C ALA A 245 5.84 -41.83 -22.04
N ILE A 246 7.07 -41.37 -22.31
CA ILE A 246 7.76 -40.38 -21.48
C ILE A 246 6.96 -39.06 -21.46
N ILE A 247 6.54 -38.56 -22.62
CA ILE A 247 5.71 -37.35 -22.69
C ILE A 247 4.37 -37.55 -21.97
N GLY A 248 3.77 -38.74 -22.08
CA GLY A 248 2.56 -39.11 -21.36
C GLY A 248 2.72 -39.01 -19.85
N VAL A 249 3.83 -39.50 -19.29
CA VAL A 249 4.14 -39.36 -17.86
C VAL A 249 4.26 -37.89 -17.47
N VAL A 250 4.95 -37.07 -18.27
CA VAL A 250 5.05 -35.62 -18.05
C VAL A 250 3.67 -34.95 -18.10
N PHE A 251 2.79 -35.39 -19.01
CA PHE A 251 1.42 -34.90 -19.10
C PHE A 251 0.60 -35.22 -17.85
N PHE A 252 0.72 -36.43 -17.29
CA PHE A 252 0.03 -36.78 -16.04
C PHE A 252 0.55 -35.99 -14.84
N ILE A 253 1.87 -35.79 -14.74
CA ILE A 253 2.46 -34.93 -13.70
C ILE A 253 1.95 -33.49 -13.82
N TRP A 254 1.95 -32.96 -15.04
CA TRP A 254 1.42 -31.63 -15.33
C TRP A 254 -0.07 -31.54 -14.97
N LEU A 255 -0.89 -32.52 -15.36
CA LEU A 255 -2.31 -32.55 -15.05
C LEU A 255 -2.56 -32.58 -13.53
N GLY A 256 -1.79 -33.38 -12.79
CA GLY A 256 -1.85 -33.40 -11.32
C GLY A 256 -1.50 -32.04 -10.70
N ALA A 257 -0.47 -31.37 -11.22
CA ALA A 257 -0.11 -30.02 -10.80
C ALA A 257 -1.21 -29.01 -11.13
N GLN A 258 -1.84 -29.10 -12.31
CA GLN A 258 -2.94 -28.21 -12.71
C GLN A 258 -4.21 -28.42 -11.87
N LEU A 259 -4.56 -29.66 -11.54
CA LEU A 259 -5.73 -29.92 -10.69
C LEU A 259 -5.50 -29.41 -9.27
N THR A 260 -4.29 -29.57 -8.73
CA THR A 260 -3.94 -29.13 -7.37
C THR A 260 -3.82 -27.61 -7.27
N TRP A 261 -3.02 -27.00 -8.15
CA TRP A 261 -2.66 -25.58 -8.06
C TRP A 261 -3.49 -24.70 -8.97
N GLY A 262 -3.91 -25.18 -10.13
CA GLY A 262 -4.73 -24.40 -11.07
C GLY A 262 -6.11 -24.09 -10.50
N THR A 263 -6.71 -25.00 -9.73
CA THR A 263 -7.98 -24.72 -9.03
C THR A 263 -7.81 -23.74 -7.88
N TYR A 264 -6.68 -23.77 -7.19
CA TYR A 264 -6.33 -22.82 -6.13
C TYR A 264 -6.06 -21.42 -6.69
N LEU A 265 -5.26 -21.31 -7.75
CA LEU A 265 -4.94 -20.05 -8.42
C LEU A 265 -6.16 -19.40 -9.09
N ARG A 266 -7.18 -20.20 -9.45
CA ARG A 266 -8.46 -19.71 -9.97
C ARG A 266 -9.43 -19.25 -8.88
N LYS A 267 -9.34 -19.82 -7.67
CA LYS A 267 -10.16 -19.41 -6.53
C LYS A 267 -9.42 -18.35 -5.72
N THR A 268 -9.35 -17.13 -6.23
CA THR A 268 -9.01 -15.99 -5.37
C THR A 268 -10.12 -15.84 -4.32
N GLN A 269 -9.78 -15.94 -3.02
CA GLN A 269 -10.73 -16.00 -1.91
C GLN A 269 -11.80 -14.90 -1.97
N PRO A 270 -13.11 -15.23 -2.10
CA PRO A 270 -14.19 -14.25 -1.97
C PRO A 270 -14.43 -13.75 -0.53
N ASN A 271 -13.59 -14.11 0.45
CA ASN A 271 -13.94 -14.04 1.89
C ASN A 271 -12.96 -13.29 2.81
N ARG A 272 -12.09 -12.40 2.31
CA ARG A 272 -11.37 -11.46 3.21
C ARG A 272 -12.09 -10.13 3.46
N LEU A 273 -13.22 -9.88 2.79
CA LEU A 273 -14.06 -8.71 3.06
C LEU A 273 -15.16 -9.00 4.10
N SER A 274 -15.65 -10.24 4.20
CA SER A 274 -16.69 -10.62 5.18
C SER A 274 -16.19 -10.76 6.63
N LEU A 275 -14.87 -10.86 6.85
CA LEU A 275 -14.25 -10.94 8.19
C LEU A 275 -13.71 -9.59 8.71
N LEU A 276 -13.81 -8.52 7.91
CA LEU A 276 -13.46 -7.14 8.30
C LEU A 276 -14.67 -6.19 8.25
N ASP A 277 -15.87 -6.77 8.13
CA ASP A 277 -17.18 -6.14 8.25
C ASP A 277 -17.90 -6.56 9.56
N ILE A 278 -17.13 -7.02 10.56
CA ILE A 278 -17.52 -7.07 11.99
C ILE A 278 -16.59 -6.15 12.77
#